data_AF-L9LW51-F1
#
_entry.id   AF-L9LW51-F1
#
_cell.length_a   1.000
_cell.length_b   1.000
_cell.length_c   1.000
_cell.angle_alpha   90.00
_cell.angle_beta   90.00
_cell.angle_gamma   90.00
#
_symmetry.space_group_name_H-M   'P 1'
#
loop_
_entity.id
_entity.type
_entity.pdbx_description
1 polymer ?
#
loop_
_entity_poly.entity_id
_entity_poly.type
_entity_poly.pdbx_seq_one_letter_code
_entity_poly.pdbx_strand_id
1 'polypeptide(L)'
;MFNNIYFALEKLGLTAQKRAIHVSFSNTELNQVVFLQRVDGIHAINDGINLQLICLSTLNDIALKRFIGCRVAIDVVNDRYEINRISGIVTKAEVGASDGALTIYRLTVEDPTALWKQRRNSRVFMNMSALQAVEVIFNEWRDRSPLFASSLTLDKSGLTKD
;
A
#
# COMPACT_ATOMS: atom_id res chain seq x y z
N MET A 1 -3.42 27.14 32.42
CA MET A 1 -3.69 26.54 31.09
C MET A 1 -2.55 25.59 30.79
N PHE A 2 -2.76 24.28 30.90
CA PHE A 2 -1.74 23.31 30.52
C PHE A 2 -1.47 23.48 29.02
N ASN A 3 -0.22 23.80 28.65
CA ASN A 3 0.21 23.77 27.26
C ASN A 3 -0.05 22.36 26.74
N ASN A 4 -1.10 22.21 25.94
CA ASN A 4 -1.45 20.95 25.34
C ASN A 4 -0.26 20.52 24.48
N ILE A 5 0.22 19.28 24.63
CA ILE A 5 1.45 18.82 23.95
C ILE A 5 1.38 19.05 22.43
N TYR A 6 0.16 19.01 21.88
CA TYR A 6 -0.16 19.39 20.51
C TYR A 6 0.33 20.81 20.13
N PHE A 7 0.07 21.81 20.96
CA PHE A 7 0.47 23.21 20.70
C PHE A 7 1.99 23.41 20.77
N ALA A 8 2.66 22.70 21.68
CA ALA A 8 4.13 22.71 21.76
C ALA A 8 4.75 22.03 20.53
N LEU A 9 4.24 20.87 20.11
CA LEU A 9 4.67 20.17 18.90
C LEU A 9 4.37 20.98 17.64
N GLU A 10 3.25 21.70 17.59
CA GLU A 10 2.89 22.57 16.48
C GLU A 10 3.83 23.75 16.32
N LYS A 11 4.19 24.43 17.41
CA LYS A 11 5.22 25.48 17.42
C LYS A 11 6.61 24.96 17.03
N LEU A 12 6.93 23.72 17.40
CA LEU A 12 8.17 23.05 17.00
C LEU A 12 8.15 22.55 15.54
N GLY A 13 7.02 22.69 14.84
CA GLY A 13 6.87 22.18 13.48
C GLY A 13 6.81 20.65 13.39
N LEU A 14 6.57 19.96 14.50
CA LEU A 14 6.41 18.51 14.59
C LEU A 14 4.94 18.12 14.51
N THR A 15 4.17 18.74 13.61
CA THR A 15 2.77 18.38 13.37
C THR A 15 2.67 17.13 12.50
N ALA A 16 1.53 16.43 12.57
CA ALA A 16 1.23 15.31 11.67
C ALA A 16 1.30 15.72 10.18
N GLN A 17 1.09 17.00 9.87
CA GLN A 17 1.17 17.57 8.51
C GLN A 17 2.60 17.89 8.04
N LYS A 18 3.59 17.96 8.95
CA LYS A 18 4.99 18.25 8.63
C LYS A 18 5.89 17.00 8.67
N ARG A 19 5.27 15.81 8.66
CA ARG A 19 6.03 14.55 8.64
C ARG A 19 6.68 14.36 7.27
N ALA A 20 7.86 13.77 7.24
CA ALA A 20 8.52 13.43 5.98
C ALA A 20 7.84 12.24 5.28
N ILE A 21 7.06 11.44 6.01
CA ILE A 21 6.38 10.25 5.47
C ILE A 21 4.90 10.28 5.88
N HIS A 22 4.02 10.14 4.90
CA HIS A 22 2.58 10.04 5.09
C HIS A 22 2.05 8.72 4.52
N VAL A 23 0.96 8.23 5.10
CA VAL A 23 0.23 7.08 4.58
C VAL A 23 -1.21 7.49 4.30
N SER A 24 -1.74 7.04 3.17
CA SER A 24 -3.14 7.21 2.80
C SER A 24 -3.72 5.85 2.38
N PHE A 25 -4.78 5.44 3.04
CA PHE A 25 -5.57 4.26 2.74
C PHE A 25 -6.74 4.62 1.83
N SER A 26 -7.10 3.71 0.91
CA SER A 26 -8.33 3.84 0.12
C SER A 26 -9.59 3.80 0.98
N ASN A 27 -9.54 3.12 2.13
CA ASN A 27 -10.58 3.17 3.15
C ASN A 27 -10.38 4.45 3.98
N THR A 28 -11.19 5.47 3.70
CA THR A 28 -11.02 6.82 4.27
C THR A 28 -11.18 6.87 5.79
N GLU A 29 -11.98 5.98 6.37
CA GLU A 29 -12.15 5.89 7.82
C GLU A 29 -10.85 5.50 8.53
N LEU A 30 -9.98 4.69 7.89
CA LEU A 30 -8.69 4.32 8.48
C LEU A 30 -7.72 5.50 8.55
N ASN A 31 -7.82 6.48 7.65
CA ASN A 31 -6.92 7.64 7.61
C ASN A 31 -7.03 8.54 8.85
N GLN A 32 -8.17 8.48 9.56
CA GLN A 32 -8.39 9.29 10.75
C GLN A 32 -7.91 8.61 12.04
N VAL A 33 -7.83 7.28 12.03
CA VAL A 33 -7.59 6.49 13.24
C VAL A 33 -6.27 5.73 13.21
N VAL A 34 -5.63 5.58 12.04
CA VAL A 34 -4.39 4.82 11.86
C VAL A 34 -3.26 5.75 11.43
N PHE A 35 -2.18 5.75 12.21
CA PHE A 35 -1.02 6.60 11.98
C PHE A 35 0.21 5.76 11.68
N LEU A 36 0.95 6.11 10.64
CA LEU A 36 2.20 5.44 10.31
C LEU A 36 3.30 5.77 11.34
N GLN A 37 4.01 4.74 11.80
CA GLN A 37 5.19 4.86 12.64
C GLN A 37 6.47 4.50 11.87
N ARG A 38 6.46 3.41 11.11
CA ARG A 38 7.63 2.91 10.38
C ARG A 38 7.24 2.22 9.08
N VAL A 39 8.08 2.41 8.06
CA VAL A 39 8.05 1.69 6.79
C VAL A 39 9.37 0.94 6.68
N ASP A 40 9.31 -0.36 6.50
CA ASP A 40 10.45 -1.18 6.10
C ASP A 40 10.08 -1.92 4.83
N GLY A 41 11.05 -2.24 3.99
CA GLY A 41 10.77 -3.09 2.84
C GLY A 41 11.86 -3.06 1.79
N ILE A 42 11.63 -3.87 0.76
CA ILE A 42 12.56 -4.10 -0.33
C ILE A 42 11.75 -4.04 -1.62
N HIS A 43 12.36 -3.47 -2.66
CA HIS A 43 11.84 -3.57 -4.02
C HIS A 43 12.97 -3.98 -4.95
N ALA A 44 12.67 -4.87 -5.89
CA ALA A 44 13.64 -5.33 -6.87
C ALA A 44 12.99 -5.46 -8.25
N ILE A 45 13.81 -5.30 -9.29
CA ILE A 45 13.37 -5.50 -10.67
C ILE A 45 12.93 -6.96 -10.82
N ASN A 46 11.72 -7.17 -11.35
CA ASN A 46 11.07 -8.48 -11.54
C ASN A 46 10.63 -9.26 -10.28
N ASP A 47 10.84 -8.73 -9.07
CA ASP A 47 10.35 -9.36 -7.82
C ASP A 47 9.18 -8.60 -7.20
N GLY A 48 8.98 -7.35 -7.62
CA GLY A 48 7.90 -6.50 -7.13
C GLY A 48 8.29 -5.71 -5.87
N ILE A 49 7.27 -5.32 -5.11
CA ILE A 49 7.43 -4.50 -3.91
C ILE A 49 6.91 -5.30 -2.72
N ASN A 50 7.73 -5.43 -1.67
CA ASN A 50 7.30 -5.98 -0.38
C ASN A 50 7.62 -4.99 0.74
N LEU A 51 6.57 -4.39 1.30
CA LEU A 51 6.67 -3.41 2.38
C LEU A 51 5.97 -3.93 3.63
N GLN A 52 6.59 -3.65 4.76
CA GLN A 52 6.02 -3.80 6.08
C GLN A 52 5.79 -2.43 6.69
N LEU A 53 4.53 -2.12 6.97
CA LEU A 53 4.13 -0.91 7.66
C LEU A 53 3.82 -1.25 9.11
N ILE A 54 4.44 -0.49 10.02
CA ILE A 54 4.06 -0.47 11.43
C ILE A 54 3.23 0.78 11.64
N CYS A 55 1.97 0.58 11.96
CA CYS A 55 1.00 1.62 12.22
C CYS A 55 0.58 1.59 13.70
N LEU A 56 0.19 2.75 14.22
CA LEU A 56 -0.33 2.95 15.56
C LEU A 56 -1.76 3.47 15.47
N SER A 57 -2.63 2.98 16.34
CA SER A 57 -3.96 3.54 16.54
C SER A 57 -4.28 3.64 18.02
N THR A 58 -5.13 4.59 18.40
CA THR A 58 -5.71 4.66 19.74
C THR A 58 -6.84 3.64 19.93
N LEU A 59 -7.34 3.04 18.84
CA LEU A 59 -8.36 2.00 18.86
C LEU A 59 -7.72 0.61 18.86
N ASN A 60 -8.20 -0.26 19.76
CA ASN A 60 -7.72 -1.64 19.92
C ASN A 60 -8.63 -2.69 19.25
N ASP A 61 -9.73 -2.26 18.65
CA ASP A 61 -10.81 -3.11 18.13
C ASP A 61 -11.03 -2.97 16.61
N ILE A 62 -10.06 -2.41 15.88
CA ILE A 62 -10.18 -2.28 14.43
C ILE A 62 -10.12 -3.66 13.79
N ALA A 63 -11.24 -4.09 13.19
CA ALA A 63 -11.32 -5.37 12.50
C ALA A 63 -10.28 -5.47 11.37
N LEU A 64 -9.42 -6.48 11.40
CA LEU A 64 -8.32 -6.66 10.43
C LEU A 64 -8.78 -6.72 8.98
N LYS A 65 -10.00 -7.23 8.73
CA LYS A 65 -10.63 -7.26 7.40
C LYS A 65 -10.82 -5.87 6.79
N ARG A 66 -10.85 -4.81 7.60
CA ARG A 66 -10.92 -3.42 7.11
C ARG A 66 -9.63 -2.98 6.42
N PHE A 67 -8.49 -3.58 6.79
CA PHE A 67 -7.20 -3.29 6.16
C PHE A 67 -6.99 -4.11 4.90
N ILE A 68 -7.34 -5.41 4.93
CA ILE A 68 -7.09 -6.33 3.82
C ILE A 68 -7.75 -5.84 2.53
N GLY A 69 -6.98 -5.83 1.44
CA GLY A 69 -7.45 -5.38 0.13
C GLY A 69 -7.58 -3.86 -0.01
N CYS A 70 -7.24 -3.07 1.01
CA CYS A 70 -7.11 -1.63 0.85
C CYS A 70 -5.87 -1.30 0.03
N ARG A 71 -6.01 -0.30 -0.84
CA ARG A 71 -4.84 0.31 -1.48
C ARG A 71 -4.22 1.28 -0.49
N VAL A 72 -2.89 1.32 -0.50
CA VAL A 72 -2.10 2.20 0.33
C VAL A 72 -1.21 3.03 -0.56
N ALA A 73 -1.19 4.34 -0.32
CA ALA A 73 -0.22 5.26 -0.88
C ALA A 73 0.67 5.77 0.26
N ILE A 74 1.97 5.58 0.11
CA ILE A 74 3.01 6.05 1.02
C ILE A 74 3.70 7.21 0.31
N ASP A 75 3.60 8.39 0.91
CA ASP A 75 4.15 9.62 0.38
C ASP A 75 5.39 10.01 1.17
N VAL A 76 6.53 10.05 0.49
CA VAL A 76 7.80 10.49 1.06
C VAL A 76 8.12 11.87 0.50
N VAL A 77 8.22 12.86 1.38
CA VAL A 77 8.58 14.23 1.04
C VAL A 77 10.08 14.34 0.93
N ASN A 78 10.58 14.80 -0.22
CA ASN A 78 12.02 15.06 -0.40
C ASN A 78 12.44 16.43 0.16
N ASP A 79 13.73 16.72 0.11
CA ASP A 79 14.33 18.00 0.52
C ASP A 79 13.80 19.23 -0.26
N ARG A 80 13.20 18.99 -1.42
CA ARG A 80 12.57 20.00 -2.30
C ARG A 80 11.06 20.12 -2.11
N TYR A 81 10.48 19.45 -1.12
CA TYR A 81 9.03 19.37 -0.89
C TYR A 81 8.24 18.68 -2.01
N GLU A 82 8.89 17.92 -2.88
CA GLU A 82 8.22 17.06 -3.86
C GLU A 82 7.84 15.72 -3.20
N ILE A 83 6.77 15.12 -3.71
CA ILE A 83 6.20 13.88 -3.16
C ILE A 83 6.64 12.70 -4.02
N ASN A 84 7.43 11.81 -3.43
CA ASN A 84 7.72 10.50 -3.97
C ASN A 84 6.69 9.49 -3.44
N ARG A 85 5.79 9.05 -4.30
CA ARG A 85 4.71 8.13 -3.94
C ARG A 85 5.05 6.68 -4.25
N ILE A 86 4.95 5.83 -3.24
CA ILE A 86 4.97 4.37 -3.37
C ILE A 86 3.56 3.87 -3.12
N SER A 87 3.02 3.05 -4.02
CA SER A 87 1.67 2.49 -3.88
C SER A 87 1.67 0.98 -3.85
N GLY A 88 0.69 0.40 -3.17
CA GLY A 88 0.51 -1.04 -3.06
C GLY A 88 -0.83 -1.41 -2.45
N ILE A 89 -1.04 -2.70 -2.23
CA ILE A 89 -2.25 -3.28 -1.65
C ILE A 89 -1.88 -3.99 -0.35
N VAL A 90 -2.70 -3.81 0.70
CA VAL A 90 -2.54 -4.58 1.93
C VAL A 90 -2.95 -6.03 1.68
N THR A 91 -1.98 -6.95 1.67
CA THR A 91 -2.24 -8.39 1.49
C THR A 91 -2.34 -9.12 2.83
N LYS A 92 -1.71 -8.58 3.88
CA LYS A 92 -1.77 -9.13 5.24
C LYS A 92 -1.88 -8.01 6.27
N ALA A 93 -2.61 -8.27 7.34
CA ALA A 93 -2.75 -7.38 8.48
C ALA A 93 -2.71 -8.20 9.77
N GLU A 94 -1.98 -7.70 10.76
CA GLU A 94 -1.81 -8.32 12.08
C GLU A 94 -1.96 -7.26 13.17
N VAL A 95 -2.59 -7.64 14.29
CA VAL A 95 -2.59 -6.81 15.50
C VAL A 95 -1.39 -7.21 16.36
N GLY A 96 -0.63 -6.21 16.79
CA GLY A 96 0.52 -6.36 17.68
C GLY A 96 0.16 -6.10 19.14
N ALA A 97 1.17 -5.70 19.92
CA ALA A 97 0.97 -5.32 21.31
C ALA A 97 0.11 -4.05 21.42
N SER A 98 -0.66 -3.98 22.52
CA SER A 98 -1.44 -2.83 22.94
C SER A 98 -1.08 -2.51 24.39
N ASP A 99 -0.83 -1.24 24.69
CA ASP A 99 -0.60 -0.75 26.06
C ASP A 99 -1.87 -0.16 26.70
N GLY A 100 -3.01 -0.29 26.01
CA GLY A 100 -4.30 0.27 26.42
C GLY A 100 -4.57 1.69 25.93
N ALA A 101 -3.54 2.44 25.54
CA ALA A 101 -3.67 3.78 24.93
C ALA A 101 -3.35 3.74 23.42
N LEU A 102 -2.38 2.93 23.02
CA LEU A 102 -1.94 2.72 21.65
C LEU A 102 -1.86 1.22 21.34
N THR A 103 -2.34 0.87 20.16
CA THR A 103 -2.29 -0.48 19.60
C THR A 103 -1.50 -0.47 18.30
N ILE A 104 -0.59 -1.41 18.18
CA ILE A 104 0.23 -1.59 16.98
C ILE A 104 -0.54 -2.43 15.97
N TYR A 105 -0.61 -1.98 14.72
CA TYR A 105 -1.09 -2.74 13.57
C TYR A 105 0.06 -2.90 12.58
N ARG A 106 0.37 -4.14 12.24
CA ARG A 106 1.40 -4.48 11.26
C ARG A 106 0.72 -4.85 9.95
N LEU A 107 1.02 -4.10 8.89
CA LEU A 107 0.44 -4.31 7.57
C LEU A 107 1.54 -4.74 6.61
N THR A 108 1.29 -5.80 5.84
CA THR A 108 2.13 -6.17 4.70
C THR A 108 1.47 -5.60 3.45
N VAL A 109 2.21 -4.74 2.76
CA VAL A 109 1.79 -4.08 1.53
C VAL A 109 2.64 -4.64 0.40
N GLU A 110 1.97 -5.19 -0.60
CA GLU A 110 2.61 -5.76 -1.79
C GLU A 110 2.05 -5.08 -3.05
N ASP A 111 2.75 -5.23 -4.17
CA ASP A 111 2.23 -4.76 -5.44
C ASP A 111 0.99 -5.59 -5.89
N PRO A 112 0.16 -5.06 -6.80
CA PRO A 112 -1.08 -5.74 -7.20
C PRO A 112 -0.87 -7.12 -7.85
N THR A 113 0.33 -7.43 -8.38
CA THR A 113 0.61 -8.75 -8.95
C THR A 113 0.72 -9.83 -7.88
N ALA A 114 0.90 -9.48 -6.60
CA ALA A 114 0.84 -10.43 -5.49
C ALA A 114 -0.52 -11.17 -5.42
N LEU A 115 -1.60 -10.54 -5.91
CA LEU A 115 -2.91 -11.18 -6.02
C LEU A 115 -2.91 -12.36 -6.99
N TRP A 116 -2.00 -12.40 -7.96
CA TRP A 116 -1.91 -13.49 -8.93
C TRP A 116 -1.60 -14.83 -8.28
N LYS A 117 -0.89 -14.82 -7.14
CA LYS A 117 -0.58 -16.01 -6.33
C LYS A 117 -1.83 -16.70 -5.80
N GLN A 118 -2.96 -15.99 -5.71
CA GLN A 118 -4.22 -16.53 -5.21
C GLN A 118 -4.99 -17.35 -6.26
N ARG A 119 -4.46 -17.48 -7.48
CA ARG A 119 -5.11 -18.26 -8.54
C ARG A 119 -4.12 -19.14 -9.28
N ARG A 120 -4.57 -20.36 -9.58
CA ARG A 120 -3.86 -21.31 -10.43
C ARG A 120 -4.77 -21.72 -11.59
N ASN A 121 -4.24 -21.69 -12.82
CA ASN A 121 -4.95 -22.16 -14.02
C ASN A 121 -4.00 -23.00 -14.87
N SER A 122 -4.56 -23.85 -15.74
CA SER A 122 -3.83 -24.52 -16.83
C SER A 122 -4.33 -23.98 -18.16
N ARG A 123 -3.42 -23.63 -19.08
CA ARG A 123 -3.73 -23.01 -20.37
C ARG A 123 -2.74 -23.41 -21.43
N VAL A 124 -3.21 -23.47 -22.67
CA VAL A 124 -2.38 -23.60 -23.87
C VAL A 124 -2.63 -22.37 -24.73
N PHE A 125 -1.59 -21.59 -24.99
CA PHE A 125 -1.63 -20.45 -25.90
C PHE A 125 -1.07 -20.89 -27.25
N MET A 126 -1.90 -20.90 -28.29
CA MET A 126 -1.52 -21.32 -29.64
C MET A 126 -1.41 -20.10 -30.54
N ASN A 127 -0.35 -20.03 -31.35
CA ASN A 127 -0.13 -18.94 -32.31
C ASN A 127 -0.19 -17.54 -31.67
N MET A 128 0.39 -17.39 -30.47
CA MET A 128 0.45 -16.13 -29.72
C MET A 128 1.89 -15.84 -29.28
N SER A 129 2.28 -14.57 -29.28
CA SER A 129 3.55 -14.14 -28.68
C SER A 129 3.47 -14.14 -27.15
N ALA A 130 4.64 -14.08 -26.49
CA ALA A 130 4.71 -13.99 -25.04
C ALA A 130 3.98 -12.73 -24.51
N LEU A 131 4.11 -11.60 -25.21
CA LEU A 131 3.43 -10.36 -24.87
C LEU A 131 1.90 -10.52 -24.94
N GLN A 132 1.40 -11.10 -26.03
CA GLN A 132 -0.03 -11.38 -26.20
C GLN A 132 -0.56 -12.30 -25.10
N ALA A 133 0.19 -13.33 -24.71
CA ALA A 133 -0.20 -14.21 -23.61
C ALA A 133 -0.27 -13.46 -22.26
N VAL A 134 0.71 -12.59 -21.96
CA VAL A 134 0.70 -11.74 -20.76
C VAL A 134 -0.50 -10.79 -20.76
N GLU A 135 -0.83 -10.19 -21.90
CA GLU A 135 -2.00 -9.31 -22.02
C GLU A 135 -3.32 -10.03 -21.74
N VAL A 136 -3.48 -11.26 -22.24
CA VAL A 136 -4.67 -12.07 -21.97
C VAL A 136 -4.80 -12.32 -20.47
N ILE A 137 -3.70 -12.68 -19.80
CA ILE A 137 -3.69 -12.91 -18.34
C ILE A 137 -4.00 -11.60 -17.60
N PHE A 138 -3.39 -10.49 -17.99
CA PHE A 138 -3.58 -9.19 -17.36
C PHE A 138 -5.02 -8.69 -17.48
N ASN A 139 -5.60 -8.73 -18.68
CA ASN A 139 -6.97 -8.30 -18.94
C ASN A 139 -7.98 -9.13 -18.14
N GLU A 140 -7.79 -10.44 -18.05
CA GLU A 140 -8.68 -11.27 -17.25
C GLU A 140 -8.63 -10.90 -15.75
N TRP A 141 -7.46 -10.58 -15.21
CA TRP A 141 -7.35 -10.10 -13.84
C TRP A 141 -8.04 -8.75 -13.64
N ARG A 142 -7.90 -7.86 -14.62
CA ARG A 142 -8.59 -6.57 -14.64
C ARG A 142 -10.12 -6.76 -14.66
N ASP A 143 -10.63 -7.68 -15.47
CA ASP A 143 -12.07 -7.89 -15.61
C ASP A 143 -12.68 -8.57 -14.39
N ARG A 144 -11.91 -9.42 -13.69
CA ARG A 144 -12.39 -10.16 -12.51
C ARG A 144 -12.25 -9.40 -11.20
N SER A 145 -11.23 -8.55 -11.07
CA SER A 145 -10.92 -7.87 -9.82
C SER A 145 -10.93 -6.36 -10.00
N PRO A 146 -11.96 -5.65 -9.50
CA PRO A 146 -12.00 -4.18 -9.57
C PRO A 146 -10.84 -3.55 -8.78
N LEU A 147 -10.40 -4.22 -7.72
CA LEU A 147 -9.23 -3.80 -6.94
C LEU A 147 -7.97 -3.79 -7.82
N PHE A 148 -7.71 -4.89 -8.54
CA PHE A 148 -6.56 -4.99 -9.44
C PHE A 148 -6.64 -3.95 -10.57
N ALA A 149 -7.82 -3.84 -11.20
CA ALA A 149 -8.07 -2.92 -12.30
C ALA A 149 -7.77 -1.46 -11.95
N SER A 150 -8.08 -1.06 -10.72
CA SER A 150 -7.83 0.30 -10.26
C SER A 150 -6.36 0.57 -9.87
N SER A 151 -5.56 -0.47 -9.66
CA SER A 151 -4.26 -0.38 -9.00
C SER A 151 -3.06 -0.49 -9.93
N LEU A 152 -3.18 -1.25 -11.04
CA LEU A 152 -2.08 -1.50 -11.96
C LEU A 152 -2.53 -1.29 -13.40
N THR A 153 -1.69 -0.62 -14.19
CA THR A 153 -1.86 -0.44 -15.63
C THR A 153 -0.71 -1.12 -16.36
N LEU A 154 -1.02 -1.79 -17.46
CA LEU A 154 -0.01 -2.39 -18.33
C LEU A 154 0.36 -1.39 -19.42
N ASP A 155 1.56 -0.83 -19.35
CA ASP A 155 2.11 0.03 -20.39
C ASP A 155 2.99 -0.80 -21.36
N LYS A 156 2.78 -0.58 -22.66
CA LYS A 156 3.49 -1.25 -23.75
C LYS A 156 4.25 -0.27 -24.64
N SER A 157 4.17 1.03 -24.35
CA SER A 157 4.70 2.10 -25.18
C SER A 157 6.21 1.98 -25.48
N GLY A 158 6.97 1.35 -24.57
CA GLY A 158 8.41 1.13 -24.70
C GLY A 158 8.82 -0.09 -25.52
N LEU A 159 7.87 -0.91 -26.01
CA LEU A 159 8.17 -2.11 -26.79
C LEU A 159 8.31 -1.75 -28.28
N THR A 160 9.50 -1.97 -28.83
CA THR A 160 9.84 -1.63 -30.23
C THR A 160 9.88 -2.83 -31.17
N LYS A 161 9.76 -4.04 -30.64
CA LYS A 161 9.73 -5.29 -31.39
C LYS A 161 8.55 -6.14 -30.90
N ASP A 162 7.84 -6.72 -31.86
CA ASP A 162 6.74 -7.66 -31.62
C ASP A 162 7.20 -9.01 -31.04
#